data_AF-A0A1C6GAX3-F1
#
_entry.id   AF-A0A1C6GAX3-F1
#
_cell.length_a   1.000
_cell.length_b   1.000
_cell.length_c   1.000
_cell.angle_alpha   90.00
_cell.angle_beta   90.00
_cell.angle_gamma   90.00
#
_symmetry.space_group_name_H-M   'P 1'
#
loop_
_entity.id
_entity.type
_entity.pdbx_description
1 polymer ?
#
loop_
_entity_poly.entity_id
_entity_poly.type
_entity_poly.pdbx_seq_one_letter_code
_entity_poly.pdbx_strand_id
1 'polypeptide(L)' 'MPAQWTGDVVRRMHLAGVRRKELARALGYSQEYLGKILNGRRAPRGAQQTIERALDALLAGRSGLGATEGAERGERHA' A
#
# COMPACT_ATOMS: atom_id res chain seq x y z
N MET A 1 14.08 -0.13 14.84
CA MET A 1 14.38 -0.24 13.39
C MET A 1 13.12 -0.73 12.69
N PRO A 2 12.51 0.04 11.78
CA PRO A 2 11.44 -0.49 10.93
C PRO A 2 11.99 -1.65 10.11
N ALA A 3 11.16 -2.68 9.87
CA ALA A 3 11.59 -3.84 9.12
C ALA A 3 11.98 -3.46 7.69
N GLN A 4 13.07 -4.00 7.15
CA GLN A 4 13.62 -3.60 5.83
C GLN A 4 12.56 -3.66 4.71
N TRP A 5 11.65 -4.63 4.78
CA TRP A 5 10.59 -4.84 3.80
C TRP A 5 9.56 -3.70 3.74
N THR A 6 9.32 -2.96 4.84
CA THR A 6 8.36 -1.84 4.80
C THR A 6 8.90 -0.70 3.94
N GLY A 7 10.21 -0.46 3.98
CA GLY A 7 10.88 0.50 3.11
C GLY A 7 10.77 0.12 1.63
N ASP A 8 10.93 -1.17 1.33
CA ASP A 8 10.81 -1.69 -0.03
C ASP A 8 9.38 -1.58 -0.58
N VAL A 9 8.36 -1.90 0.23
CA VAL A 9 6.95 -1.68 -0.13
C VAL A 9 6.67 -0.20 -0.39
N VAL A 10 7.12 0.70 0.49
CA VAL A 10 6.92 2.16 0.31
C VAL A 10 7.62 2.67 -0.95
N ARG A 11 8.81 2.13 -1.25
CA ARG A 11 9.55 2.44 -2.49
C ARG A 11 8.77 2.00 -3.72
N ARG A 12 8.31 0.74 -3.76
CA ARG A 12 7.48 0.21 -4.86
C ARG A 12 6.19 1.00 -5.05
N MET A 13 5.53 1.37 -3.96
CA MET A 13 4.33 2.22 -3.99
C MET A 13 4.62 3.59 -4.61
N HIS A 14 5.72 4.25 -4.25
CA HIS A 14 6.12 5.53 -4.85
C HIS A 14 6.42 5.40 -6.35
N LEU A 15 7.18 4.36 -6.75
CA LEU A 15 7.52 4.13 -8.15
C LEU A 15 6.28 3.93 -9.03
N ALA A 16 5.26 3.27 -8.50
CA ALA A 16 4.01 3.02 -9.21
C ALA A 16 2.95 4.11 -9.02
N GLY A 17 3.18 5.09 -8.15
CA GLY A 17 2.18 6.10 -7.78
C GLY A 17 0.97 5.52 -7.03
N VAL A 18 1.12 4.39 -6.33
CA VAL A 18 0.07 3.78 -5.50
C VAL A 18 0.02 4.47 -4.14
N ARG A 19 -1.16 4.90 -3.73
CA ARG A 19 -1.34 5.55 -2.41
C ARG A 19 -1.60 4.52 -1.31
N ARG A 20 -1.25 4.88 -0.07
CA ARG A 20 -1.52 4.05 1.13
C ARG A 20 -3.00 3.69 1.26
N LYS A 21 -3.89 4.62 0.92
CA LYS A 21 -5.34 4.40 0.91
C LYS A 21 -5.80 3.30 -0.06
N GLU A 22 -5.16 3.21 -1.22
CA GLU A 22 -5.52 2.22 -2.25
C GLU A 22 -5.10 0.83 -1.81
N LEU A 23 -3.87 0.73 -1.30
CA LEU A 23 -3.36 -0.50 -0.72
C LEU A 23 -4.19 -0.94 0.51
N ALA A 24 -4.58 0.00 1.36
CA ALA A 24 -5.44 -0.26 2.51
C ALA A 24 -6.82 -0.78 2.07
N ARG A 25 -7.44 -0.16 1.06
CA ARG A 25 -8.72 -0.60 0.48
C ARG A 25 -8.62 -1.99 -0.15
N ALA A 26 -7.56 -2.27 -0.90
CA ALA A 26 -7.30 -3.58 -1.50
C ALA A 26 -7.14 -4.69 -0.46
N LEU A 27 -6.63 -4.35 0.73
CA LEU A 27 -6.44 -5.26 1.85
C LEU A 27 -7.63 -5.33 2.81
N GLY A 28 -8.62 -4.46 2.67
CA GLY A 28 -9.68 -4.28 3.67
C GLY A 28 -9.18 -3.72 5.00
N TYR A 29 -8.03 -3.04 5.02
CA TYR A 29 -7.44 -2.44 6.20
C TYR A 29 -7.80 -0.95 6.33
N SER A 30 -7.76 -0.44 7.56
CA SER A 30 -7.76 1.00 7.81
C SER A 30 -6.40 1.61 7.46
N GLN A 31 -6.41 2.85 6.95
CA GLN A 31 -5.18 3.61 6.66
C GLN A 31 -4.28 3.73 7.90
N GLU A 32 -4.86 3.95 9.08
CA GLU A 32 -4.11 4.02 10.34
C GLU A 32 -3.43 2.68 10.68
N TYR A 33 -4.12 1.57 10.41
CA TYR A 33 -3.58 0.24 10.67
C TYR A 33 -2.42 -0.07 9.73
N LEU A 34 -2.57 0.23 8.45
CA LEU A 34 -1.48 0.11 7.47
C LEU A 34 -0.31 1.02 7.84
N GLY A 35 -0.57 2.24 8.31
CA GLY A 35 0.45 3.15 8.82
C GLY A 35 1.22 2.56 10.01
N LYS A 36 0.52 1.97 10.99
CA LYS A 36 1.16 1.29 12.14
C LYS A 36 2.04 0.12 11.68
N ILE A 37 1.66 -0.58 10.61
CA ILE A 37 2.47 -1.66 10.03
C ILE A 37 3.71 -1.14 9.32
N LEU A 38 3.54 -0.16 8.42
CA LEU A 38 4.65 0.41 7.64
C LEU A 38 5.69 1.14 8.51
N ASN A 39 5.25 1.72 9.63
CA ASN A 39 6.13 2.31 10.64
C ASN A 39 6.79 1.27 11.57
N GLY A 40 6.55 -0.02 11.35
CA GLY A 40 7.11 -1.11 12.16
C GLY A 40 6.55 -1.20 13.58
N ARG A 41 5.47 -0.48 13.90
CA ARG A 41 4.80 -0.55 15.21
C ARG A 41 3.95 -1.81 15.37
N ARG A 42 3.53 -2.42 14.26
CA ARG A 42 2.87 -3.73 14.24
C ARG A 42 3.34 -4.56 13.06
N ALA A 43 3.60 -5.85 13.27
CA ALA A 43 3.89 -6.77 12.19
C ALA A 43 3.18 -8.10 12.50
N PRO A 44 1.88 -8.25 12.15
CA PRO A 44 1.22 -9.54 12.29
C PRO A 44 1.91 -10.58 11.39
N ARG A 45 1.86 -11.85 11.80
CA ARG A 45 2.42 -12.94 11.00
C ARG A 45 1.78 -12.94 9.61
N GLY A 46 2.60 -12.91 8.56
CA GLY A 46 2.14 -12.86 7.17
C GLY A 46 1.74 -11.46 6.65
N ALA A 47 1.94 -10.38 7.43
CA ALA A 47 1.64 -9.02 6.98
C ALA A 47 2.43 -8.63 5.72
N GLN A 48 3.72 -8.95 5.71
CA GLN A 48 4.60 -8.67 4.58
C GLN A 48 4.02 -9.31 3.30
N GLN A 49 3.85 -10.63 3.30
CA GLN A 49 3.38 -11.37 2.13
C GLN A 49 1.97 -10.94 1.68
N THR A 50 1.10 -10.60 2.62
CA THR A 50 -0.24 -10.08 2.35
C THR A 50 -0.19 -8.72 1.65
N ILE A 51 0.62 -7.79 2.18
CA ILE A 51 0.82 -6.45 1.62
C ILE A 51 1.50 -6.52 0.26
N GLU A 52 2.56 -7.33 0.14
CA GLU A 52 3.29 -7.51 -1.11
C GLU A 52 2.38 -8.08 -2.20
N ARG A 53 1.56 -9.10 -1.89
CA ARG A 53 0.62 -9.68 -2.85
C ARG A 53 -0.45 -8.69 -3.30
N ALA A 54 -0.97 -7.88 -2.38
CA ALA A 54 -1.95 -6.85 -2.72
C ALA A 54 -1.32 -5.72 -3.56
N LEU A 55 -0.08 -5.33 -3.24
CA LEU A 55 0.65 -4.35 -4.04
C LEU A 55 0.93 -4.91 -5.44
N ASP A 56 1.40 -6.13 -5.56
CA ASP A 56 1.64 -6.80 -6.84
C ASP A 56 0.37 -6.87 -7.70
N ALA A 57 -0.77 -7.24 -7.10
CA ALA A 57 -2.07 -7.23 -7.78
C ALA A 57 -2.46 -5.83 -8.27
N LEU A 58 -2.20 -4.77 -7.49
CA LEU A 58 -2.43 -3.38 -7.91
C LEU A 58 -1.49 -2.95 -9.04
N LEU A 59 -0.24 -3.40 -9.03
CA LEU A 59 0.73 -3.13 -10.10
C LEU A 59 0.33 -3.85 -11.39
N ALA A 60 0.00 -5.14 -11.30
CA ALA A 60 -0.44 -5.95 -12.42
C ALA A 60 -1.72 -5.40 -13.06
N GLY A 61 -2.70 -4.98 -12.23
CA GLY A 61 -3.92 -4.35 -12.72
C GLY A 61 -3.69 -3.04 -13.47
N ARG A 62 -2.70 -2.23 -13.03
CA ARG A 62 -2.33 -0.96 -13.68
C ARG A 62 -1.59 -1.14 -15.01
N SER A 63 -0.84 -2.23 -15.16
CA SER A 63 -0.16 -2.56 -16.42
C SER A 63 -1.11 -3.17 -17.46
N GLY A 64 -2.24 -3.73 -17.04
CA GLY A 64 -3.16 -4.46 -17.91
C GLY A 64 -4.29 -3.63 -18.51
N LEU A 65 -5.03 -2.84 -17.73
CA LEU A 65 -6.27 -2.21 -18.20
C LEU A 65 -6.54 -0.92 -17.42
N GLY A 66 -6.64 0.20 -18.14
CA GLY A 66 -7.13 1.46 -17.59
C GLY A 66 -8.63 1.36 -17.29
N ALA A 67 -9.00 0.88 -16.12
CA ALA A 67 -10.29 1.03 -15.46
C ALA A 67 -10.15 0.31 -14.11
N THR A 68 -10.27 0.93 -12.96
CA THR A 68 -11.46 1.67 -12.54
C THR A 68 -11.07 2.87 -11.66
N GLU A 69 -11.61 4.03 -12.03
CA GLU A 69 -12.30 4.96 -11.13
C GLU A 69 -11.80 5.16 -9.70
N GLY A 70 -11.44 6.42 -9.40
CA GLY A 70 -11.98 7.17 -8.26
C GLY A 70 -11.73 6.63 -6.84
N ALA A 71 -11.38 7.42 -5.84
CA ALA A 71 -11.59 8.83 -5.64
C ALA A 71 -10.71 9.19 -4.45
N GLU A 72 -9.87 10.20 -4.59
CA GLU A 72 -9.84 11.42 -3.77
C GLU A 72 -8.63 12.16 -4.33
N ARG A 73 -8.95 13.02 -5.28
CA ARG A 73 -8.14 14.18 -5.65
C ARG A 73 -8.28 15.11 -4.43
N GLY A 74 -7.19 15.40 -3.74
CA GLY A 74 -7.21 15.92 -2.36
C GLY A 74 -6.81 14.78 -1.43
N GLU A 75 -5.81 14.89 -0.56
CA GLU A 75 -5.44 16.06 0.21
C GLU A 75 -3.93 16.24 0.20
N ARG A 76 -3.52 17.50 0.05
CA ARG A 76 -2.19 17.97 0.39
C ARG A 76 -2.06 17.76 1.90
N HIS A 77 -1.25 16.82 2.35
CA HIS A 77 -0.75 16.86 3.71
C HIS A 77 0.68 17.41 3.65
N ALA A 78 0.84 18.53 4.34
CA ALA A 78 2.03 19.37 4.46
C ALA A 78 3.28 18.61 4.92
#